data_AF-A0A9R1F7D2-F1
#
_entry.id   AF-A0A9R1F7D2-F1
#
_cell.length_a   1.000
_cell.length_b   1.000
_cell.length_c   1.000
_cell.angle_alpha   90.00
_cell.angle_beta   90.00
_cell.angle_gamma   90.00
#
_symmetry.space_group_name_H-M   'P 1'
#
loop_
_entity.id
_entity.type
_entity.pdbx_description
1 polymer ?
#
loop_
_entity_poly.entity_id
_entity_poly.type
_entity_poly.pdbx_seq_one_letter_code
_entity_poly.pdbx_strand_id
1 'polypeptide(L)'
;MLRRASQLLRTVPTAAVFPRRLPQPHRHPLPAPPAYLLPAPRQPSYFYATESAAARPPKVPRPLRTVGSLLRLNDIRDNPGATQQKTRKGRGIGSGKGKTAGRGHKGQKARGTARFGFEGGQTPLRRRLPRRGFKNRFSLTFQPCGLGKIAKLINAGKIDSSELITMKTLKDTSAIGKQIKDGIRLMGRGAEEIKWPIHLEVSRATARAKAAVEAAGGTVRLVYYNKLGFRALLKPEWFAKKGRLIPKAARPPPKQRDKVDSIGRLPAPTKPLPFTPEELEFTAKREAAKVIAA
;
A
#
# COMPACT_ATOMS: atom_id res chain seq x y z
N MET A 1 2.03 -74.13 12.38
CA MET A 1 0.85 -74.92 11.94
C MET A 1 -0.39 -74.02 11.97
N LEU A 2 -1.10 -73.95 10.84
CA LEU A 2 -2.53 -73.58 10.62
C LEU A 2 -3.06 -72.26 11.24
N ARG A 3 -3.19 -71.16 10.48
CA ARG A 3 -4.28 -70.77 9.52
C ARG A 3 -5.67 -70.59 10.15
N ARG A 4 -6.15 -69.32 10.15
CA ARG A 4 -7.45 -68.77 9.63
C ARG A 4 -7.77 -67.48 10.39
N ALA A 5 -7.67 -66.28 9.82
CA ALA A 5 -8.56 -65.63 8.84
C ALA A 5 -10.01 -65.45 9.33
N SER A 6 -10.41 -64.22 9.67
CA SER A 6 -11.65 -63.60 9.15
C SER A 6 -11.84 -62.14 9.62
N GLN A 7 -12.04 -61.26 8.63
CA GLN A 7 -13.02 -60.16 8.55
C GLN A 7 -12.79 -58.93 9.46
N LEU A 8 -12.10 -57.86 9.00
CA LEU A 8 -12.57 -56.79 8.08
C LEU A 8 -13.96 -56.23 8.37
N LEU A 9 -14.03 -55.24 9.26
CA LEU A 9 -15.10 -54.24 9.29
C LEU A 9 -14.53 -52.87 8.95
N ARG A 10 -14.77 -52.46 7.70
CA ARG A 10 -14.53 -51.11 7.19
C ARG A 10 -15.56 -50.17 7.80
N THR A 11 -15.11 -49.15 8.49
CA THR A 11 -15.94 -48.03 8.94
C THR A 11 -16.25 -47.14 7.74
N VAL A 12 -17.55 -47.05 7.39
CA VAL A 12 -18.07 -46.12 6.39
C VAL A 12 -18.18 -44.73 7.03
N PRO A 13 -17.67 -43.65 6.44
CA PRO A 13 -17.92 -42.31 6.96
C PRO A 13 -19.37 -41.91 6.66
N THR A 14 -20.12 -41.62 7.72
CA THR A 14 -21.48 -41.10 7.69
C THR A 14 -21.51 -39.78 6.89
N ALA A 15 -22.22 -39.79 5.76
CA ALA A 15 -22.46 -38.60 4.96
C ALA A 15 -23.26 -37.58 5.79
N ALA A 16 -22.72 -36.37 5.95
CA ALA A 16 -23.43 -35.25 6.55
C ALA A 16 -24.62 -34.87 5.67
N VAL A 17 -25.82 -35.19 6.15
CA VAL A 17 -27.09 -34.76 5.55
C VAL A 17 -27.24 -33.26 5.80
N PHE A 18 -27.07 -32.46 4.75
CA PHE A 18 -27.42 -31.04 4.76
C PHE A 18 -28.93 -30.89 5.03
N PRO A 19 -29.38 -29.96 5.89
CA PRO A 19 -30.80 -29.72 6.07
C PRO A 19 -31.39 -29.15 4.77
N ARG A 20 -32.41 -29.84 4.23
CA ARG A 20 -33.24 -29.36 3.11
C ARG A 20 -33.76 -27.96 3.46
N ARG A 21 -33.46 -26.97 2.61
CA ARG A 21 -34.12 -25.65 2.65
C ARG A 21 -35.62 -25.85 2.53
N LEU A 22 -36.37 -25.39 3.52
CA LEU A 22 -37.83 -25.25 3.42
C LEU A 22 -38.17 -24.35 2.21
N PRO A 23 -39.16 -24.72 1.38
CA PRO A 23 -39.64 -23.83 0.32
C PRO A 23 -40.31 -22.61 0.96
N GLN A 24 -39.90 -21.42 0.53
CA GLN A 24 -40.51 -20.15 0.93
C GLN A 24 -41.95 -20.09 0.38
N PRO A 25 -42.95 -19.66 1.15
CA PRO A 25 -44.28 -19.44 0.61
C PRO A 25 -44.26 -18.31 -0.43
N HIS A 26 -44.96 -18.53 -1.54
CA HIS A 26 -45.14 -17.55 -2.60
C HIS A 26 -45.74 -16.27 -2.03
N ARG A 27 -45.02 -15.15 -2.16
CA ARG A 27 -45.56 -13.82 -1.85
C ARG A 27 -46.61 -13.48 -2.90
N HIS A 28 -47.87 -13.39 -2.49
CA HIS A 28 -48.89 -12.70 -3.26
C HIS A 28 -48.45 -11.25 -3.52
N PRO A 29 -48.70 -10.70 -4.72
CA PRO A 29 -48.40 -9.30 -5.01
C PRO A 29 -49.33 -8.41 -4.16
N LEU A 30 -48.74 -7.40 -3.52
CA LEU A 30 -49.50 -6.37 -2.81
C LEU A 30 -50.36 -5.59 -3.82
N PRO A 31 -51.61 -5.21 -3.47
CA PRO A 31 -52.42 -4.36 -4.34
C PRO A 31 -51.78 -2.97 -4.48
N ALA A 32 -51.85 -2.41 -5.69
CA ALA A 32 -51.36 -1.07 -5.99
C ALA A 32 -52.10 -0.02 -5.12
N PRO A 33 -51.42 1.04 -4.65
CA PRO A 33 -52.06 2.11 -3.92
C PRO A 33 -53.01 2.91 -4.84
N PRO A 34 -54.13 3.45 -4.31
CA PRO A 34 -55.04 4.26 -5.11
C PRO A 34 -54.36 5.54 -5.60
N ALA A 35 -54.63 5.90 -6.86
CA ALA A 35 -54.15 7.12 -7.48
C ALA A 35 -54.70 8.35 -6.74
N TYR A 36 -53.82 9.12 -6.10
CA TYR A 36 -54.17 10.43 -5.57
C TYR A 36 -54.40 11.39 -6.74
N LEU A 37 -55.65 11.82 -6.91
CA LEU A 37 -56.03 12.94 -7.75
C LEU A 37 -55.27 14.20 -7.31
N LEU A 38 -54.40 14.71 -8.18
CA LEU A 38 -53.77 16.02 -8.01
C LEU A 38 -54.86 17.11 -8.09
N PRO A 39 -54.92 18.06 -7.15
CA PRO A 39 -55.82 19.20 -7.28
C PRO A 39 -55.35 20.12 -8.41
N ALA A 40 -56.31 20.57 -9.23
CA ALA A 40 -56.09 21.49 -10.35
C ALA A 40 -55.43 22.80 -9.91
N PRO A 41 -54.55 23.41 -10.73
CA PRO A 41 -53.96 24.70 -10.41
C PRO A 41 -55.01 25.81 -10.43
N ARG A 42 -55.19 26.50 -9.30
CA ARG A 42 -55.93 27.77 -9.23
C ARG A 42 -55.21 28.81 -10.09
N GLN A 43 -55.95 29.42 -11.02
CA GLN A 43 -55.45 30.55 -11.80
C GLN A 43 -55.18 31.76 -10.87
N PRO A 44 -54.10 32.53 -11.10
CA PRO A 44 -53.87 33.76 -10.36
C PRO A 44 -54.81 34.87 -10.87
N SER A 45 -55.57 35.45 -9.94
CA SER A 45 -56.32 36.69 -10.15
C SER A 45 -55.36 37.85 -10.44
N TYR A 46 -55.53 38.51 -11.58
CA TYR A 46 -54.84 39.75 -11.94
C TYR A 46 -55.23 40.85 -10.95
N PHE A 47 -54.30 41.23 -10.07
CA PHE A 47 -54.37 42.48 -9.32
C PHE A 47 -53.55 43.51 -10.08
N TYR A 48 -54.21 44.58 -10.56
CA TYR A 48 -53.53 45.74 -11.15
C TYR A 48 -52.78 46.49 -10.05
N ALA A 49 -51.44 46.49 -10.12
CA ALA A 49 -50.60 47.38 -9.34
C ALA A 49 -50.22 48.59 -10.18
N THR A 50 -50.71 49.74 -9.76
CA THR A 50 -50.40 51.07 -10.28
C THR A 50 -48.94 51.45 -10.01
N GLU A 51 -48.43 52.29 -10.90
CA GLU A 51 -47.07 52.76 -11.10
C GLU A 51 -46.35 53.35 -9.86
N SER A 52 -45.06 53.03 -9.70
CA SER A 52 -43.99 54.02 -9.41
C SER A 52 -42.61 53.34 -9.45
N ALA A 53 -42.09 53.13 -10.65
CA ALA A 53 -40.73 52.65 -10.87
C ALA A 53 -39.78 53.83 -11.12
N ALA A 54 -39.14 54.34 -10.06
CA ALA A 54 -37.92 55.13 -10.22
C ALA A 54 -36.77 54.17 -10.59
N ALA A 55 -36.41 54.16 -11.88
CA ALA A 55 -35.36 53.32 -12.43
C ALA A 55 -33.98 53.67 -11.86
N ARG A 56 -33.31 52.70 -11.22
CA ARG A 56 -31.85 52.78 -10.94
C ARG A 56 -31.09 52.47 -12.23
N PRO A 57 -30.03 53.23 -12.59
CA PRO A 57 -29.26 52.93 -13.79
C PRO A 57 -28.56 51.57 -13.66
N PRO A 58 -28.43 50.79 -14.75
CA PRO A 58 -27.75 49.51 -14.72
C PRO A 58 -26.28 49.71 -14.37
N LYS A 59 -25.75 48.87 -13.47
CA LYS A 59 -24.31 48.79 -13.19
C LYS A 59 -23.58 48.39 -14.47
N VAL A 60 -22.78 49.31 -15.01
CA VAL A 60 -21.88 49.04 -16.13
C VAL A 60 -20.91 47.91 -15.73
N PRO A 61 -20.82 46.81 -16.50
CA PRO A 61 -19.81 45.79 -16.24
C PRO A 61 -18.42 46.40 -16.45
N ARG A 62 -17.55 46.26 -15.44
CA ARG A 62 -16.15 46.72 -15.56
C ARG A 62 -15.49 46.00 -16.74
N PRO A 63 -14.70 46.70 -17.57
CA PRO A 63 -14.06 46.07 -18.72
C PRO A 63 -13.15 44.93 -18.26
N LEU A 64 -13.21 43.82 -18.98
CA LEU A 64 -12.29 42.69 -18.82
C LEU A 64 -10.87 43.21 -19.02
N ARG A 65 -10.09 43.21 -17.94
CA ARG A 65 -8.73 43.75 -17.91
C ARG A 65 -7.87 42.94 -18.89
N THR A 66 -7.34 43.65 -19.88
CA THR A 66 -6.45 43.15 -20.93
C THR A 66 -5.23 42.43 -20.35
N VAL A 67 -4.93 41.29 -20.95
CA VAL A 67 -3.89 40.34 -20.58
C VAL A 67 -2.53 40.90 -21.00
N GLY A 68 -1.94 41.74 -20.16
CA GLY A 68 -0.68 42.42 -20.51
C GLY A 68 -0.01 43.15 -19.33
N SER A 69 -0.19 42.68 -18.10
CA SER A 69 0.51 43.25 -16.94
C SER A 69 1.69 42.34 -16.55
N LEU A 70 2.90 42.85 -16.71
CA LEU A 70 4.10 42.40 -15.98
C LEU A 70 3.70 42.02 -14.55
N LEU A 71 4.07 40.82 -14.09
CA LEU A 71 3.70 40.27 -12.77
C LEU A 71 3.90 41.32 -11.66
N ARG A 72 2.80 41.87 -11.13
CA ARG A 72 2.80 42.78 -9.97
C ARG A 72 2.48 41.97 -8.73
N LEU A 73 3.05 42.36 -7.58
CA LEU A 73 2.82 41.69 -6.30
C LEU A 73 1.32 41.56 -5.94
N ASN A 74 0.51 42.53 -6.36
CA ASN A 74 -0.94 42.56 -6.08
C ASN A 74 -1.78 41.68 -7.02
N ASP A 75 -1.22 41.20 -8.13
CA ASP A 75 -1.93 40.40 -9.14
C ASP A 75 -1.63 38.88 -8.99
N ILE A 76 -0.89 38.49 -7.94
CA ILE A 76 -0.60 37.09 -7.62
C ILE A 76 -1.86 36.44 -7.04
N ARG A 77 -2.34 35.38 -7.69
CA ARG A 77 -3.46 34.55 -7.22
C ARG A 77 -3.14 33.08 -7.44
N ASP A 78 -3.63 32.24 -6.55
CA ASP A 78 -3.54 30.79 -6.75
C ASP A 78 -4.43 30.32 -7.90
N ASN A 79 -4.17 29.11 -8.39
CA ASN A 79 -5.04 28.43 -9.34
C ASN A 79 -6.47 28.33 -8.78
N PRO A 80 -7.50 28.50 -9.63
CA PRO A 80 -8.88 28.45 -9.17
C PRO A 80 -9.16 27.09 -8.50
N GLY A 81 -9.71 27.13 -7.28
CA GLY A 81 -9.99 25.93 -6.48
C GLY A 81 -8.86 25.47 -5.56
N ALA A 82 -7.67 26.07 -5.62
CA ALA A 82 -6.58 25.77 -4.68
C ALA A 82 -6.93 26.16 -3.24
N THR A 83 -7.68 27.25 -3.05
CA THR A 83 -8.20 27.67 -1.76
C THR A 83 -9.73 27.69 -1.77
N GLN A 84 -10.32 27.15 -0.71
CA GLN A 84 -11.76 27.20 -0.48
C GLN A 84 -12.07 28.09 0.72
N GLN A 85 -13.07 28.96 0.58
CA GLN A 85 -13.52 29.80 1.67
C GLN A 85 -14.16 28.95 2.76
N LYS A 86 -13.66 29.08 4.00
CA LYS A 86 -14.21 28.36 5.16
C LYS A 86 -15.65 28.82 5.39
N THR A 87 -16.58 27.88 5.53
CA THR A 87 -17.97 28.23 5.88
C THR A 87 -18.02 28.84 7.28
N ARG A 88 -18.34 30.13 7.38
CA ARG A 88 -18.52 30.83 8.65
C ARG A 88 -19.90 30.50 9.21
N LYS A 89 -19.93 29.70 10.27
CA LYS A 89 -21.18 29.26 10.93
C LYS A 89 -21.71 30.36 11.87
N GLY A 90 -23.02 30.42 12.08
CA GLY A 90 -23.66 31.36 13.02
C GLY A 90 -23.80 32.80 12.52
N ARG A 91 -23.74 33.04 11.20
CA ARG A 91 -23.73 34.39 10.60
C ARG A 91 -24.99 34.65 9.77
N GLY A 92 -26.15 34.64 10.43
CA GLY A 92 -27.44 34.97 9.82
C GLY A 92 -28.08 33.85 8.99
N ILE A 93 -29.36 34.03 8.62
CA ILE A 93 -30.20 32.99 8.00
C ILE A 93 -29.73 32.68 6.56
N GLY A 94 -29.36 33.70 5.78
CA GLY A 94 -28.89 33.53 4.39
C GLY A 94 -27.59 32.75 4.22
N SER A 95 -26.84 32.49 5.31
CA SER A 95 -25.60 31.70 5.27
C SER A 95 -25.82 30.17 5.21
N GLY A 96 -27.07 29.70 5.33
CA GLY A 96 -27.42 28.27 5.37
C GLY A 96 -27.04 27.53 6.67
N LYS A 97 -26.05 28.03 7.42
CA LYS A 97 -25.63 27.53 8.74
C LYS A 97 -25.75 28.61 9.81
N GLY A 98 -26.88 29.33 9.81
CA GLY A 98 -27.19 30.41 10.75
C GLY A 98 -27.61 29.90 12.14
N LYS A 99 -28.92 29.66 12.32
CA LYS A 99 -29.58 29.47 13.63
C LYS A 99 -28.94 28.42 14.55
N THR A 100 -28.52 27.27 14.00
CA THR A 100 -27.95 26.16 14.80
C THR A 100 -26.48 25.87 14.49
N ALA A 101 -25.85 26.66 13.63
CA ALA A 101 -24.49 26.40 13.14
C ALA A 101 -24.27 24.97 12.57
N GLY A 102 -25.35 24.28 12.17
CA GLY A 102 -25.31 22.89 11.70
C GLY A 102 -25.16 21.83 12.81
N ARG A 103 -25.40 22.19 14.08
CA ARG A 103 -25.33 21.26 15.22
C ARG A 103 -26.66 20.60 15.60
N GLY A 104 -27.76 20.98 14.93
CA GLY A 104 -29.11 20.54 15.28
C GLY A 104 -29.67 21.26 16.51
N HIS A 105 -30.73 20.70 17.10
CA HIS A 105 -31.44 21.29 18.25
C HIS A 105 -31.25 20.48 19.52
N LYS A 106 -31.19 21.17 20.67
CA LYS A 106 -31.37 20.70 22.07
C LYS A 106 -30.83 19.29 22.45
N GLY A 107 -29.85 18.74 21.74
CA GLY A 107 -29.19 17.47 22.06
C GLY A 107 -27.80 17.67 22.65
N GLN A 108 -27.20 16.58 23.17
CA GLN A 108 -25.84 16.63 23.75
C GLN A 108 -24.81 17.17 22.76
N LYS A 109 -24.84 16.75 21.49
CA LYS A 109 -23.92 17.24 20.42
C LYS A 109 -24.13 18.71 20.06
N ALA A 110 -25.27 19.31 20.41
CA ALA A 110 -25.52 20.72 20.20
C ALA A 110 -24.74 21.60 21.20
N ARG A 111 -24.54 21.11 22.43
CA ARG A 111 -23.92 21.85 23.55
C ARG A 111 -22.51 21.36 23.91
N GLY A 112 -22.23 20.08 23.69
CA GLY A 112 -20.98 19.43 24.07
C GLY A 112 -20.51 18.39 23.04
N THR A 113 -19.57 17.53 23.46
CA THR A 113 -18.98 16.50 22.62
C THR A 113 -19.21 15.12 23.22
N ALA A 114 -19.45 14.13 22.36
CA ALA A 114 -19.39 12.72 22.74
C ALA A 114 -18.01 12.16 22.38
N ARG A 115 -17.49 11.23 23.19
CA ARG A 115 -16.23 10.56 22.85
C ARG A 115 -16.39 9.79 21.53
N PHE A 116 -15.40 9.91 20.66
CA PHE A 116 -15.38 9.16 19.41
C PHE A 116 -15.39 7.65 19.72
N GLY A 117 -16.33 6.92 19.11
CA GLY A 117 -16.54 5.49 19.38
C GLY A 117 -17.49 5.18 20.55
N PHE A 118 -18.29 6.14 21.03
CA PHE A 118 -19.38 5.87 21.97
C PHE A 118 -20.61 5.31 21.25
N GLU A 119 -21.09 4.14 21.68
CA GLU A 119 -22.23 3.39 21.09
C GLU A 119 -23.50 3.47 21.96
N GLY A 120 -23.72 4.58 22.67
CA GLY A 120 -24.98 4.81 23.39
C GLY A 120 -25.18 3.98 24.66
N GLY A 121 -24.10 3.45 25.25
CA GLY A 121 -24.16 2.58 26.44
C GLY A 121 -24.08 1.08 26.12
N GLN A 122 -24.22 0.70 24.84
CA GLN A 122 -23.94 -0.66 24.39
C GLN A 122 -22.46 -1.01 24.58
N THR A 123 -22.13 -2.29 24.80
CA THR A 123 -20.73 -2.76 24.89
C THR A 123 -19.98 -2.39 23.60
N PRO A 124 -18.91 -1.58 23.63
CA PRO A 124 -18.31 -1.08 22.39
C PRO A 124 -17.72 -2.20 21.51
N LEU A 125 -17.71 -2.02 20.18
CA LEU A 125 -17.19 -2.99 19.22
C LEU A 125 -15.77 -3.49 19.56
N ARG A 126 -14.90 -2.59 20.04
CA ARG A 126 -13.53 -2.91 20.48
C ARG A 126 -13.43 -3.89 21.67
N ARG A 127 -14.53 -4.06 22.41
CA ARG A 127 -14.67 -5.04 23.50
C ARG A 127 -15.41 -6.30 23.07
N ARG A 128 -16.32 -6.21 22.09
CA ARG A 128 -17.04 -7.37 21.55
C ARG A 128 -16.14 -8.29 20.74
N LEU A 129 -15.27 -7.71 19.92
CA LEU A 129 -14.34 -8.48 19.09
C LEU A 129 -13.14 -8.96 19.92
N PRO A 130 -12.75 -10.23 19.80
CA PRO A 130 -11.56 -10.73 20.50
C PRO A 130 -10.28 -10.09 19.94
N ARG A 131 -9.29 -9.90 20.79
CA ARG A 131 -7.94 -9.50 20.35
C ARG A 131 -7.29 -10.69 19.65
N ARG A 132 -6.90 -10.52 18.38
CA ARG A 132 -6.30 -11.59 17.58
C ARG A 132 -4.79 -11.41 17.42
N GLY A 133 -4.04 -12.47 17.72
CA GLY A 133 -2.62 -12.59 17.43
C GLY A 133 -1.72 -11.69 18.29
N PHE A 134 -0.47 -11.57 17.86
CA PHE A 134 0.54 -10.71 18.50
C PHE A 134 1.38 -10.03 17.42
N LYS A 135 1.99 -8.89 17.77
CA LYS A 135 2.95 -8.21 16.88
C LYS A 135 4.36 -8.70 17.17
N ASN A 136 4.96 -9.43 16.24
CA ASN A 136 6.34 -9.89 16.36
C ASN A 136 7.32 -8.68 16.30
N ARG A 137 8.06 -8.42 17.38
CA ARG A 137 9.06 -7.33 17.45
C ARG A 137 10.34 -7.63 16.67
N PHE A 138 10.61 -8.90 16.40
CA PHE A 138 11.80 -9.37 15.70
C PHE A 138 11.55 -9.63 14.21
N SER A 139 10.40 -9.23 13.68
CA SER A 139 10.09 -9.37 12.25
C SER A 139 11.03 -8.49 11.41
N LEU A 140 11.69 -9.09 10.43
CA LEU A 140 12.47 -8.36 9.44
C LEU A 140 11.57 -7.90 8.31
N THR A 141 11.71 -6.64 7.93
CA THR A 141 10.97 -6.00 6.85
C THR A 141 11.89 -5.65 5.70
N PHE A 142 11.79 -6.43 4.62
CA PHE A 142 12.55 -6.23 3.39
C PHE A 142 11.74 -5.39 2.41
N GLN A 143 12.39 -4.47 1.69
CA GLN A 143 11.71 -3.75 0.62
C GLN A 143 11.59 -4.60 -0.65
N PRO A 144 10.40 -4.73 -1.25
CA PRO A 144 10.25 -5.46 -2.49
C PRO A 144 10.82 -4.65 -3.65
N CYS A 145 11.61 -5.31 -4.50
CA CYS A 145 12.09 -4.76 -5.77
C CYS A 145 11.65 -5.69 -6.90
N GLY A 146 10.92 -5.16 -7.87
CA GLY A 146 10.43 -5.93 -9.02
C GLY A 146 11.45 -5.95 -10.16
N LEU A 147 11.57 -7.10 -10.83
CA LEU A 147 12.47 -7.29 -11.98
C LEU A 147 12.21 -6.29 -13.12
N GLY A 148 10.96 -5.99 -13.46
CA GLY A 148 10.65 -5.00 -14.52
C GLY A 148 11.13 -3.59 -14.17
N LYS A 149 11.21 -3.24 -12.88
CA LYS A 149 11.78 -1.93 -12.49
C LYS A 149 13.29 -1.89 -12.73
N ILE A 150 13.99 -2.99 -12.50
CA ILE A 150 15.42 -3.12 -12.79
C ILE A 150 15.63 -3.06 -14.30
N ALA A 151 14.85 -3.81 -15.09
CA ALA A 151 14.92 -3.77 -16.55
C ALA A 151 14.73 -2.36 -17.12
N LYS A 152 13.75 -1.60 -16.61
CA LYS A 152 13.55 -0.19 -17.00
C LYS A 152 14.74 0.72 -16.70
N LEU A 153 15.44 0.48 -15.58
CA LEU A 153 16.60 1.29 -15.22
C LEU A 153 17.84 0.94 -16.05
N ILE A 154 17.98 -0.32 -16.45
CA ILE A 154 19.02 -0.75 -17.40
C ILE A 154 18.74 -0.14 -18.78
N ASN A 155 17.51 -0.22 -19.27
CA ASN A 155 17.11 0.42 -20.53
C ASN A 155 17.34 1.94 -20.54
N ALA A 156 17.21 2.59 -19.38
CA ALA A 156 17.46 4.01 -19.22
C ALA A 156 18.96 4.36 -19.05
N GLY A 157 19.87 3.37 -19.12
CA GLY A 157 21.31 3.56 -18.96
C GLY A 157 21.74 3.99 -17.55
N LYS A 158 20.92 3.75 -16.53
CA LYS A 158 21.24 4.10 -15.13
C LYS A 158 21.90 2.95 -14.37
N ILE A 159 21.74 1.73 -14.86
CA ILE A 159 22.31 0.52 -14.29
C ILE A 159 23.04 -0.20 -15.42
N ASP A 160 24.30 -0.53 -15.19
CA ASP A 160 25.08 -1.35 -16.10
C ASP A 160 24.80 -2.83 -15.82
N SER A 161 24.42 -3.58 -16.85
CA SER A 161 24.11 -5.02 -16.72
C SER A 161 25.36 -5.89 -16.52
N SER A 162 26.53 -5.41 -16.97
CA SER A 162 27.81 -6.10 -16.83
C SER A 162 28.37 -6.06 -15.41
N GLU A 163 27.95 -5.09 -14.60
CA GLU A 163 28.40 -4.94 -13.22
C GLU A 163 27.50 -5.71 -12.25
N LEU A 164 28.02 -5.92 -11.04
CA LEU A 164 27.25 -6.52 -9.97
C LEU A 164 26.20 -5.53 -9.44
N ILE A 165 24.93 -5.87 -9.62
CA ILE A 165 23.83 -5.07 -9.08
C ILE A 165 23.66 -5.41 -7.60
N THR A 166 24.26 -4.57 -6.75
CA THR A 166 24.14 -4.67 -5.30
C THR A 166 22.96 -3.85 -4.77
N MET A 167 22.61 -4.06 -3.50
CA MET A 167 21.61 -3.25 -2.81
C MET A 167 21.98 -1.75 -2.73
N LYS A 168 23.29 -1.41 -2.81
CA LYS A 168 23.76 -0.03 -2.91
C LYS A 168 23.40 0.55 -4.27
N THR A 169 23.73 -0.15 -5.36
CA THR A 169 23.42 0.25 -6.74
C THR A 169 21.92 0.49 -6.92
N LEU A 170 21.07 -0.40 -6.37
CA LEU A 170 19.60 -0.24 -6.42
C LEU A 170 19.09 0.97 -5.64
N LYS A 171 19.75 1.37 -4.56
CA LYS A 171 19.39 2.57 -3.79
C LYS A 171 19.80 3.83 -4.53
N ASP A 172 21.03 3.87 -5.05
CA ASP A 172 21.62 5.05 -5.66
C ASP A 172 20.89 5.38 -6.98
N THR A 173 20.46 4.36 -7.72
CA THR A 173 19.63 4.49 -8.94
C THR A 173 18.14 4.73 -8.67
N SER A 174 17.74 4.83 -7.39
CA SER A 174 16.34 5.03 -6.97
C SER A 174 15.38 3.92 -7.43
N ALA A 175 15.90 2.69 -7.64
CA ALA A 175 15.08 1.50 -7.87
C ALA A 175 14.16 1.21 -6.66
N ILE A 176 14.57 1.65 -5.48
CA ILE A 176 13.88 1.46 -4.20
C ILE A 176 13.73 2.79 -3.44
N GLY A 177 12.88 2.79 -2.41
CA GLY A 177 12.65 3.96 -1.58
C GLY A 177 13.88 4.39 -0.76
N LYS A 178 13.86 5.64 -0.27
CA LYS A 178 14.98 6.25 0.47
C LYS A 178 15.37 5.53 1.77
N GLN A 179 14.40 4.92 2.45
CA GLN A 179 14.63 4.20 3.72
C GLN A 179 14.46 2.71 3.52
N ILE A 180 15.58 1.99 3.68
CA ILE A 180 15.64 0.53 3.67
C ILE A 180 16.06 0.11 5.07
N LYS A 181 15.25 -0.75 5.71
CA LYS A 181 15.47 -1.17 7.10
C LYS A 181 16.38 -2.39 7.16
N ASP A 182 15.86 -3.53 6.72
CA ASP A 182 16.51 -4.83 6.91
C ASP A 182 17.06 -5.43 5.60
N GLY A 183 16.82 -4.77 4.45
CA GLY A 183 17.36 -5.16 3.15
C GLY A 183 16.32 -5.18 2.03
N ILE A 184 16.62 -5.93 0.95
CA ILE A 184 15.81 -5.97 -0.28
C ILE A 184 15.36 -7.40 -0.57
N ARG A 185 14.10 -7.53 -0.99
CA ARG A 185 13.51 -8.77 -1.51
C ARG A 185 13.21 -8.64 -3.01
N LEU A 186 13.82 -9.50 -3.82
CA LEU A 186 13.60 -9.57 -5.25
C LEU A 186 12.27 -10.28 -5.57
N MET A 187 11.46 -9.64 -6.42
CA MET A 187 10.14 -10.10 -6.85
C MET A 187 10.05 -10.26 -8.37
N GLY A 188 9.43 -11.34 -8.83
CA GLY A 188 9.31 -11.67 -10.26
C GLY A 188 8.28 -10.87 -11.06
N ARG A 189 7.89 -9.67 -10.60
CA ARG A 189 6.98 -8.80 -11.37
C ARG A 189 7.75 -8.16 -12.52
N GLY A 190 7.29 -8.34 -13.75
CA GLY A 190 7.99 -7.88 -14.96
C GLY A 190 9.23 -8.70 -15.29
N ALA A 191 9.19 -10.01 -15.01
CA ALA A 191 10.29 -10.93 -15.30
C ALA A 191 10.59 -11.04 -16.81
N GLU A 192 9.58 -10.91 -17.66
CA GLU A 192 9.67 -11.01 -19.12
C GLU A 192 10.47 -9.86 -19.77
N GLU A 193 10.68 -8.76 -19.04
CA GLU A 193 11.42 -7.59 -19.55
C GLU A 193 12.94 -7.77 -19.47
N ILE A 194 13.43 -8.82 -18.79
CA ILE A 194 14.86 -9.08 -18.64
C ILE A 194 15.37 -9.86 -19.85
N LYS A 195 16.26 -9.22 -20.62
CA LYS A 195 16.89 -9.78 -21.82
C LYS A 195 18.38 -10.05 -21.66
N TRP A 196 19.00 -9.46 -20.65
CA TRP A 196 20.46 -9.53 -20.43
C TRP A 196 20.77 -10.45 -19.26
N PRO A 197 21.97 -11.08 -19.24
CA PRO A 197 22.46 -11.75 -18.05
C PRO A 197 22.74 -10.71 -16.98
N ILE A 198 22.06 -10.82 -15.84
CA ILE A 198 22.20 -9.88 -14.73
C ILE A 198 22.67 -10.63 -13.48
N HIS A 199 23.66 -10.06 -12.79
CA HIS A 199 24.16 -10.58 -11.53
C HIS A 199 23.67 -9.71 -10.36
N LEU A 200 22.95 -10.31 -9.41
CA LEU A 200 22.27 -9.62 -8.31
C LEU A 200 22.76 -10.09 -6.95
N GLU A 201 23.10 -9.14 -6.07
CA GLU A 201 23.32 -9.38 -4.63
C GLU A 201 22.20 -8.72 -3.82
N VAL A 202 21.31 -9.54 -3.26
CA VAL A 202 20.11 -9.10 -2.53
C VAL A 202 19.92 -9.88 -1.24
N SER A 203 19.12 -9.38 -0.30
CA SER A 203 18.90 -10.09 0.98
C SER A 203 18.02 -11.33 0.82
N ARG A 204 17.02 -11.26 -0.06
CA ARG A 204 16.04 -12.32 -0.34
C ARG A 204 15.60 -12.30 -1.80
N ALA A 205 15.19 -13.45 -2.31
CA ALA A 205 14.51 -13.56 -3.59
C ALA A 205 13.27 -14.47 -3.47
N THR A 206 12.31 -14.27 -4.36
CA THR A 206 11.22 -15.22 -4.59
C THR A 206 11.68 -16.30 -5.58
N ALA A 207 11.14 -17.52 -5.47
CA ALA A 207 11.50 -18.62 -6.36
C ALA A 207 11.31 -18.26 -7.84
N ARG A 208 10.16 -17.63 -8.16
CA ARG A 208 9.87 -17.11 -9.50
C ARG A 208 10.90 -16.08 -9.99
N ALA A 209 11.40 -15.22 -9.10
CA ALA A 209 12.42 -14.23 -9.48
C ALA A 209 13.79 -14.87 -9.72
N LYS A 210 14.19 -15.84 -8.88
CA LYS A 210 15.45 -16.57 -9.04
C LYS A 210 15.45 -17.33 -10.38
N ALA A 211 14.41 -18.11 -10.65
CA ALA A 211 14.25 -18.85 -11.90
C ALA A 211 14.24 -17.94 -13.14
N ALA A 212 13.58 -16.78 -13.08
CA ALA A 212 13.57 -15.84 -14.21
C ALA A 212 14.95 -15.24 -14.52
N VAL A 213 15.73 -14.92 -13.49
CA VAL A 213 17.08 -14.37 -13.68
C VAL A 213 18.04 -15.46 -14.19
N GLU A 214 17.94 -16.68 -13.66
CA GLU A 214 18.72 -17.83 -14.14
C GLU A 214 18.38 -18.21 -15.59
N ALA A 215 17.09 -18.15 -15.98
CA ALA A 215 16.67 -18.37 -17.36
C ALA A 215 17.25 -17.32 -18.33
N ALA A 216 17.51 -16.10 -17.86
CA ALA A 216 18.19 -15.06 -18.63
C ALA A 216 19.73 -15.17 -18.62
N GLY A 217 20.29 -16.23 -18.00
CA GLY A 217 21.74 -16.44 -17.87
C GLY A 217 22.41 -15.62 -16.76
N GLY A 218 21.62 -15.03 -15.88
CA GLY A 218 22.10 -14.27 -14.72
C GLY A 218 22.30 -15.11 -13.47
N THR A 219 22.80 -14.49 -12.40
CA THR A 219 22.96 -15.14 -11.08
C THR A 219 22.37 -14.30 -9.96
N VAL A 220 21.75 -14.95 -8.97
CA VAL A 220 21.19 -14.26 -7.79
C VAL A 220 21.84 -14.82 -6.53
N ARG A 221 22.57 -13.99 -5.81
CA ARG A 221 23.21 -14.34 -4.53
C ARG A 221 22.43 -13.73 -3.37
N LEU A 222 22.04 -14.57 -2.41
CA LEU A 222 21.36 -14.12 -1.20
C LEU A 222 22.38 -13.78 -0.12
N VAL A 223 22.44 -12.51 0.28
CA VAL A 223 23.51 -11.98 1.13
C VAL A 223 22.97 -11.52 2.49
N TYR A 224 23.66 -11.89 3.58
CA TYR A 224 23.37 -11.36 4.91
C TYR A 224 24.11 -10.06 5.21
N TYR A 225 23.36 -9.05 5.66
CA TYR A 225 23.89 -7.88 6.35
C TYR A 225 23.11 -7.65 7.65
N ASN A 226 23.81 -7.35 8.75
CA ASN A 226 23.19 -6.78 9.93
C ASN A 226 22.91 -5.27 9.69
N LYS A 227 22.16 -4.62 10.58
CA LYS A 227 21.78 -3.20 10.39
C LYS A 227 22.99 -2.26 10.24
N LEU A 228 24.07 -2.51 10.98
CA LEU A 228 25.28 -1.70 10.93
C LEU A 228 26.05 -1.91 9.61
N GLY A 229 26.26 -3.16 9.21
CA GLY A 229 26.92 -3.51 7.95
C GLY A 229 26.11 -3.11 6.73
N PHE A 230 24.78 -3.19 6.82
CA PHE A 230 23.90 -2.69 5.76
C PHE A 230 24.00 -1.17 5.61
N ARG A 231 24.07 -0.44 6.73
CA ARG A 231 24.35 1.01 6.70
C ARG A 231 25.73 1.31 6.10
N ALA A 232 26.74 0.51 6.43
CA ALA A 232 28.09 0.64 5.86
C ALA A 232 28.12 0.39 4.36
N LEU A 233 27.33 -0.58 3.86
CA LEU A 233 27.14 -0.82 2.44
C LEU A 233 26.51 0.40 1.74
N LEU A 234 25.41 0.92 2.31
CA LEU A 234 24.62 1.96 1.67
C LEU A 234 25.20 3.37 1.77
N LYS A 235 26.07 3.62 2.77
CA LYS A 235 26.61 4.93 3.12
C LYS A 235 28.03 4.82 3.71
N PRO A 236 29.03 4.35 2.95
CA PRO A 236 30.41 4.27 3.44
C PRO A 236 30.99 5.66 3.81
N GLU A 237 30.60 6.71 3.09
CA GLU A 237 31.03 8.09 3.31
C GLU A 237 30.62 8.63 4.69
N TRP A 238 29.52 8.12 5.26
CA TRP A 238 29.09 8.50 6.60
C TRP A 238 30.07 8.03 7.68
N PHE A 239 30.71 6.87 7.49
CA PHE A 239 31.71 6.34 8.41
C PHE A 239 32.99 7.18 8.33
N ALA A 240 33.46 7.47 7.12
CA ALA A 240 34.61 8.35 6.89
C ALA A 240 34.41 9.74 7.52
N LYS A 241 33.24 10.38 7.31
CA LYS A 241 32.90 11.68 7.92
C LYS A 241 32.89 11.66 9.45
N LYS A 242 32.63 10.50 10.06
CA LYS A 242 32.65 10.32 11.51
C LYS A 242 34.02 9.88 12.06
N GLY A 243 35.05 9.81 11.21
CA GLY A 243 36.37 9.30 11.59
C GLY A 243 36.37 7.83 11.97
N ARG A 244 35.38 7.05 11.48
CA ARG A 244 35.24 5.62 11.79
C ARG A 244 35.62 4.78 10.59
N LEU A 245 36.30 3.66 10.84
CA LEU A 245 36.57 2.67 9.82
C LEU A 245 35.28 1.93 9.42
N ILE A 246 35.27 1.38 8.21
CA ILE A 246 34.18 0.52 7.74
C ILE A 246 34.23 -0.78 8.55
N PRO A 247 33.13 -1.17 9.23
CA PRO A 247 33.10 -2.41 10.00
C PRO A 247 33.19 -3.62 9.07
N LYS A 248 33.85 -4.68 9.54
CA LYS A 248 33.78 -5.99 8.88
C LYS A 248 32.35 -6.51 8.90
N ALA A 249 31.97 -7.27 7.88
CA ALA A 249 30.63 -7.84 7.82
C ALA A 249 30.44 -8.93 8.87
N ALA A 250 29.28 -8.89 9.54
CA ALA A 250 28.95 -9.85 10.59
C ALA A 250 28.45 -11.17 10.01
N ARG A 251 28.81 -12.27 10.67
CA ARG A 251 28.26 -13.60 10.36
C ARG A 251 26.74 -13.64 10.65
N PRO A 252 25.96 -14.40 9.88
CA PRO A 252 24.53 -14.55 10.14
C PRO A 252 24.29 -15.29 11.47
N PRO A 253 23.29 -14.88 12.27
CA PRO A 253 22.86 -15.67 13.42
C PRO A 253 22.28 -17.01 12.94
N PRO A 254 22.28 -18.06 13.78
CA PRO A 254 21.85 -19.41 13.37
C PRO A 254 20.49 -19.45 12.64
N LYS A 255 19.49 -18.70 13.13
CA LYS A 255 18.14 -18.61 12.53
C LYS A 255 18.09 -18.02 11.10
N GLN A 256 19.16 -17.36 10.68
CA GLN A 256 19.30 -16.75 9.36
C GLN A 256 20.35 -17.45 8.49
N ARG A 257 21.13 -18.37 9.04
CA ARG A 257 22.22 -19.05 8.32
C ARG A 257 21.67 -19.82 7.13
N ASP A 258 20.65 -20.64 7.31
CA ASP A 258 20.07 -21.53 6.28
C ASP A 258 19.20 -20.79 5.25
N LYS A 259 19.32 -19.48 5.21
CA LYS A 259 18.35 -18.56 4.61
C LYS A 259 19.04 -17.62 3.63
N VAL A 260 20.34 -17.44 3.79
CA VAL A 260 21.24 -16.69 2.93
C VAL A 260 22.28 -17.66 2.38
N ASP A 261 22.97 -17.26 1.32
CA ASP A 261 24.00 -18.08 0.68
C ASP A 261 25.39 -17.61 1.11
N SER A 262 25.58 -16.30 1.31
CA SER A 262 26.86 -15.72 1.67
C SER A 262 26.78 -14.56 2.68
N ILE A 263 27.94 -14.20 3.23
CA ILE A 263 28.13 -13.02 4.07
C ILE A 263 28.42 -11.84 3.15
N GLY A 264 27.83 -10.68 3.44
CA GLY A 264 28.07 -9.48 2.65
C GLY A 264 29.51 -9.02 2.67
N ARG A 265 30.03 -8.57 1.53
CA ARG A 265 31.35 -7.94 1.45
C ARG A 265 31.21 -6.43 1.57
N LEU A 266 32.19 -5.80 2.21
CA LEU A 266 32.31 -4.36 2.37
C LEU A 266 33.76 -3.96 2.03
N PRO A 267 34.01 -2.98 1.15
CA PRO A 267 33.04 -2.22 0.34
C PRO A 267 32.29 -3.08 -0.70
N ALA A 268 31.24 -2.51 -1.32
CA ALA A 268 30.45 -3.21 -2.33
C ALA A 268 31.34 -3.70 -3.49
N PRO A 269 31.28 -4.97 -3.90
CA PRO A 269 32.02 -5.45 -5.07
C PRO A 269 31.42 -4.86 -6.35
N THR A 270 32.28 -4.44 -7.27
CA THR A 270 31.86 -3.92 -8.59
C THR A 270 31.64 -5.05 -9.59
N LYS A 271 32.50 -6.07 -9.58
CA LYS A 271 32.44 -7.21 -10.49
C LYS A 271 31.66 -8.38 -9.88
N PRO A 272 30.87 -9.11 -10.68
CA PRO A 272 30.24 -10.34 -10.23
C PRO A 272 31.33 -11.36 -9.90
N LEU A 273 31.27 -11.93 -8.70
CA LEU A 273 32.18 -12.98 -8.27
C LEU A 273 31.50 -14.34 -8.40
N PRO A 274 32.23 -15.39 -8.83
CA PRO A 274 31.70 -16.74 -8.77
C PRO A 274 31.45 -17.15 -7.30
N PHE A 275 30.52 -18.09 -7.10
CA PHE A 275 30.32 -18.71 -5.80
C PHE A 275 31.58 -19.47 -5.40
N THR A 276 31.97 -19.37 -4.14
CA THR A 276 33.07 -20.19 -3.62
C THR A 276 32.60 -21.64 -3.49
N PRO A 277 33.50 -22.64 -3.53
CA PRO A 277 33.13 -24.05 -3.36
C PRO A 277 32.35 -24.30 -2.07
N GLU A 278 32.72 -23.63 -0.98
CA GLU A 278 32.02 -23.70 0.31
C GLU A 278 30.56 -23.20 0.24
N GLU A 279 30.31 -22.13 -0.53
CA GLU A 279 28.97 -21.59 -0.72
C GLU A 279 28.11 -22.48 -1.63
N LEU A 280 28.72 -23.10 -2.64
CA LEU A 280 28.07 -24.11 -3.49
C LEU A 280 27.67 -25.34 -2.70
N GLU A 281 28.55 -25.85 -1.83
CA GLU A 281 28.21 -26.95 -0.93
C GLU A 281 27.08 -26.57 0.04
N PHE A 282 27.13 -25.35 0.60
CA PHE A 282 26.12 -24.88 1.53
C PHE A 282 24.75 -24.74 0.87
N THR A 283 24.71 -24.18 -0.34
CA THR A 283 23.48 -24.06 -1.12
C THR A 283 22.94 -25.43 -1.52
N ALA A 284 23.79 -26.35 -1.96
CA ALA A 284 23.37 -27.73 -2.28
C ALA A 284 22.80 -28.46 -1.05
N LYS A 285 23.47 -28.39 0.11
CA LYS A 285 22.99 -28.98 1.38
C LYS A 285 21.63 -28.39 1.78
N ARG A 286 21.44 -27.09 1.62
CA ARG A 286 20.19 -26.40 1.91
C ARG A 286 19.06 -26.83 0.96
N GLU A 287 19.34 -26.93 -0.34
CA GLU A 287 18.35 -27.38 -1.32
C GLU A 287 17.96 -28.84 -1.08
N ALA A 288 18.91 -29.73 -0.79
CA ALA A 288 18.64 -31.12 -0.41
C ALA A 288 17.79 -31.23 0.86
N ALA A 289 18.12 -30.47 1.91
CA ALA A 289 17.34 -30.45 3.16
C ALA A 289 15.90 -29.97 2.94
N LYS A 290 15.67 -29.08 1.96
CA LYS A 290 14.34 -28.58 1.62
C LYS A 290 13.50 -29.60 0.86
N VAL A 291 14.13 -30.45 0.04
CA VAL A 291 13.46 -31.56 -0.66
C VAL A 291 13.02 -32.64 0.33
N ILE A 292 13.85 -32.94 1.34
CA ILE A 292 13.53 -33.94 2.38
C ILE A 292 12.39 -33.47 3.30
N ALA A 293 12.27 -32.16 3.53
CA ALA A 293 11.26 -31.58 4.42
C ALA A 293 9.92 -31.24 3.74
N ALA A 294 9.81 -31.40 2.41
CA ALA A 294 8.62 -31.12 1.62
C ALA A 294 7.84 -32.41 1.33
#